data_AF-A0A9W7ZBC9-F1
#
_entry.id   AF-A0A9W7ZBC9-F1
#
_cell.length_a   1.000
_cell.length_b   1.000
_cell.length_c   1.000
_cell.angle_alpha   90.00
_cell.angle_beta   90.00
_cell.angle_gamma   90.00
#
_symmetry.space_group_name_H-M   'P 1'
#
loop_
_entity.id
_entity.type
_entity.pdbx_description
1 polymer ?
#
loop_
_entity_poly.entity_id
_entity_poly.type
_entity_poly.pdbx_seq_one_letter_code
_entity_poly.pdbx_strand_id
1 'polypeptide(L)' 'MYSLDASGNRVYTLKKTTVEGEITKSAHPARFSPDDKYSRQRVLLKRRFGILPTQQAEIKC' A
#
# COMPACT_ATOMS: atom_id res chain seq x y z
N MET A 1 2.88 11.24 -7.69
CA MET A 1 2.57 10.98 -6.27
C MET A 1 1.06 11.04 -6.06
N TYR A 2 0.52 10.51 -4.97
CA TYR A 2 -0.90 10.62 -4.67
C TYR A 2 -1.18 10.71 -3.16
N SER A 3 -2.33 11.30 -2.82
CA SER A 3 -3.00 11.21 -1.51
C SER A 3 -4.40 10.62 -1.69
N LEU A 4 -5.05 10.25 -0.59
CA LEU A 4 -6.43 9.78 -0.60
C LEU A 4 -7.35 10.94 -0.21
N ASP A 5 -8.46 11.12 -0.95
CA ASP A 5 -9.52 12.04 -0.54
C ASP A 5 -10.41 11.40 0.55
N ALA A 6 -11.35 12.17 1.11
CA ALA A 6 -12.31 11.68 2.10
C ALA A 6 -13.20 10.54 1.59
N SER A 7 -13.33 10.40 0.26
CA SER A 7 -14.10 9.36 -0.42
C SER A 7 -13.26 8.12 -0.75
N GLY A 8 -11.95 8.12 -0.45
CA GLY A 8 -11.01 7.04 -0.75
C GLY A 8 -10.45 7.02 -2.18
N ASN A 9 -10.74 8.03 -3.01
CA ASN A 9 -10.17 8.17 -4.34
C ASN A 9 -8.75 8.74 -4.28
N ARG A 10 -7.94 8.39 -5.29
CA ARG A 10 -6.56 8.87 -5.39
C ARG A 10 -6.51 10.22 -6.08
N VAL A 11 -5.99 11.24 -5.39
CA VAL A 11 -5.70 12.56 -5.96
C VAL A 11 -4.22 12.62 -6.34
N TYR A 12 -3.94 12.74 -7.64
CA TYR A 12 -2.58 12.73 -8.16
C TYR A 12 -1.93 14.11 -8.10
N THR A 13 -0.64 14.12 -7.78
CA THR A 13 0.18 15.34 -7.70
C THR A 13 1.65 15.03 -7.95
N LEU A 14 2.41 16.05 -8.38
CA LEU A 14 3.87 16.01 -8.47
C LEU A 14 4.54 16.52 -7.19
N LYS A 15 3.79 17.18 -6.30
CA LYS A 15 4.30 17.70 -5.02
C LYS A 15 4.56 16.55 -4.05
N LYS A 16 5.62 16.68 -3.26
CA LYS A 16 6.00 15.72 -2.20
C LYS A 16 5.15 15.86 -0.94
N THR A 17 4.51 17.01 -0.75
CA THR A 17 3.68 17.34 0.40
C THR A 17 2.34 17.89 -0.10
N THR A 18 1.25 17.50 0.55
CA THR A 18 -0.09 18.07 0.31
C THR A 18 -0.20 19.47 0.94
N VAL A 19 -1.29 20.18 0.65
CA VAL A 19 -1.56 21.51 1.25
C VAL A 19 -1.72 21.40 2.77
N GLU A 20 -2.18 20.25 3.25
CA GLU A 20 -2.40 19.94 4.66
C GLU A 20 -1.13 19.43 5.38
N GLY A 21 0.00 19.31 4.66
CA GLY A 21 1.27 18.86 5.24
C GLY A 21 1.50 17.34 5.18
N GLU A 22 0.57 16.56 4.63
CA GLU A 22 0.75 15.11 4.49
C GLU A 22 1.78 14.75 3.41
N ILE A 23 2.58 13.73 3.67
CA ILE A 23 3.57 13.24 2.70
C ILE A 23 2.85 12.37 1.67
N THR A 24 3.04 12.71 0.40
CA THR A 24 2.39 11.98 -0.69
C THR A 24 3.07 10.63 -0.92
N LYS A 25 2.31 9.66 -1.46
CA LYS A 25 2.80 8.31 -1.78
C LYS A 25 3.15 8.17 -3.26
N SER A 26 4.02 7.23 -3.62
CA SER A 26 4.30 6.94 -5.03
C SER A 26 3.04 6.39 -5.71
N ALA A 27 2.70 6.92 -6.89
CA ALA A 27 1.56 6.43 -7.67
C ALA A 27 1.83 5.05 -8.29
N HIS A 28 3.11 4.74 -8.51
CA HIS A 28 3.54 3.45 -9.05
C HIS A 28 3.80 2.45 -7.91
N PRO A 29 3.45 1.16 -8.11
CA PRO A 29 3.74 0.10 -7.16
C PRO A 29 5.24 -0.21 -7.09
N ALA A 30 5.65 -0.94 -6.06
CA ALA A 30 7.00 -1.48 -5.97
C ALA A 30 7.28 -2.45 -7.14
N ARG A 31 8.51 -2.42 -7.66
CA ARG A 31 8.94 -3.28 -8.76
C ARG A 31 8.87 -4.76 -8.36
N PHE A 32 8.33 -5.59 -9.24
CA PHE A 32 8.37 -7.05 -9.08
C PHE A 32 9.75 -7.60 -9.46
N SER A 33 10.26 -8.53 -8.64
CA SER A 33 11.45 -9.34 -8.90
C SER A 33 11.07 -10.81 -8.69
N PRO A 34 11.44 -11.72 -9.60
CA PRO A 34 11.32 -13.15 -9.36
C PRO A 34 12.18 -13.63 -8.18
N ASP A 35 13.42 -13.12 -8.07
CA ASP A 35 14.37 -13.44 -6.99
C ASP A 35 14.14 -12.59 -5.72
N ASP A 36 12.91 -12.52 -5.24
CA ASP A 36 12.60 -11.72 -4.06
C ASP A 36 13.15 -12.37 -2.77
N LYS A 37 14.42 -12.07 -2.47
CA LYS A 37 15.16 -12.51 -1.29
C LYS A 37 14.47 -12.19 0.05
N TYR A 38 13.65 -11.14 0.08
CA TYR A 38 12.95 -10.70 1.30
C TYR A 38 11.49 -11.15 1.38
N SER A 39 11.09 -12.11 0.53
CA SER A 39 9.74 -12.68 0.49
C SER A 39 9.30 -13.23 1.85
N ARG A 40 10.16 -14.02 2.53
CA ARG A 40 9.88 -14.59 3.85
C ARG A 40 9.58 -13.49 4.89
N GLN A 41 10.38 -12.45 4.94
CA GLN A 41 10.24 -11.33 5.87
C GLN A 41 8.93 -10.57 5.62
N ARG A 42 8.60 -10.32 4.34
CA ARG A 42 7.36 -9.64 3.97
C ARG A 42 6.13 -10.45 4.38
N VAL A 43 6.13 -11.77 4.16
CA VAL A 43 5.00 -12.64 4.55
C VAL A 43 4.85 -12.70 6.07
N LEU A 44 5.95 -12.83 6.83
CA LEU A 44 5.92 -12.83 8.29
C LEU A 44 5.40 -11.51 8.87
N LEU A 45 5.79 -10.37 8.28
CA LEU A 45 5.29 -9.06 8.69
C LEU A 45 3.78 -8.94 8.45
N LYS A 46 3.31 -9.34 7.26
CA LYS A 46 1.86 -9.36 6.95
C LYS A 46 1.09 -10.26 7.91
N ARG A 47 1.62 -11.43 8.24
CA ARG A 47 1.02 -12.37 9.20
C ARG A 47 0.88 -11.76 10.60
N ARG A 48 1.92 -11.05 11.07
CA ARG A 48 1.95 -10.40 12.38
C ARG A 48 0.86 -9.36 12.55
N PHE A 49 0.55 -8.62 11.47
CA PHE A 49 -0.47 -7.57 11.47
C PHE A 49 -1.85 -8.05 10.99
N GLY A 50 -2.05 -9.34 10.72
CA GLY A 50 -3.35 -9.85 10.28
C GLY A 50 -3.77 -9.42 8.86
N ILE A 51 -2.80 -9.04 8.01
CA ILE A 51 -3.06 -8.45 6.67
C ILE A 51 -3.11 -9.55 5.58
N LEU A 52 -2.82 -10.81 5.92
CA LEU A 52 -2.90 -11.88 4.93
C LEU A 52 -4.36 -12.11 4.51
N PRO A 53 -4.64 -12.33 3.21
CA PRO A 53 -5.99 -12.63 2.75
C PRO A 53 -6.63 -13.82 3.47
N THR A 54 -5.83 -14.82 3.85
CA THR A 54 -6.27 -16.00 4.60
C THR A 54 -6.66 -15.72 6.06
N GLN A 55 -6.34 -14.54 6.58
CA GLN A 55 -6.71 -14.09 7.94
C GLN A 55 -7.94 -13.18 7.91
N GLN A 56 -8.34 -12.68 6.74
CA GLN A 56 -9.48 -11.79 6.58
C GLN A 56 -10.75 -12.61 6.31
N ALA A 57 -11.90 -12.07 6.72
CA ALA A 57 -13.18 -12.69 6.42
C ALA A 57 -13.37 -12.80 4.91
N GLU A 58 -14.07 -13.85 4.46
CA GLU A 58 -14.36 -14.02 3.04
C GLU A 58 -15.08 -12.79 2.50
N ILE A 59 -14.50 -12.21 1.44
CA ILE A 59 -15.15 -11.15 0.68
C ILE A 59 -16.31 -11.82 -0.05
N LYS A 60 -17.54 -11.63 0.44
CA LYS A 60 -18.74 -12.03 -0.28
C LYS A 60 -18.82 -11.21 -1.57
N CYS A 61 -18.72 -11.90 -2.71
CA CYS A 61 -18.94 -11.32 -4.04
C CYS A 61 -20.41 -10.92 -4.23
#